data_AF-A0A351TGN1-F1
#
_entry.id   AF-A0A351TGN1-F1
#
_cell.length_a   1.000
_cell.length_b   1.000
_cell.length_c   1.000
_cell.angle_alpha   90.00
_cell.angle_beta   90.00
_cell.angle_gamma   90.00
#
_symmetry.space_group_name_H-M   'P 1'
#
loop_
_entity.id
_entity.type
_entity.pdbx_description
1 polymer ?
#
loop_
_entity_poly.entity_id
_entity_poly.type
_entity_poly.pdbx_seq_one_letter_code
_entity_poly.pdbx_strand_id
1 'polypeptide(L)'
;IMDPPSYGRGPKGEIWKMEENIWAFIELVTQLLSKDALFFLINSYTTGLQPAVLSYMMNQAIVKRFGGHVAADEIGLPVEESGLVLPCGASGRWQR
;
A
#
# COMPACT_ATOMS: atom_id res chain seq x y z
N ILE A 1 5.92 7.70 -0.31
CA ILE A 1 4.49 7.57 -0.67
C ILE A 1 4.44 6.91 -2.03
N MET A 2 3.58 5.92 -2.22
CA MET A 2 3.45 5.22 -3.50
C MET A 2 2.00 4.90 -3.82
N ASP A 3 1.66 5.06 -5.09
CA ASP A 3 0.32 4.82 -5.64
C ASP A 3 0.40 3.87 -6.85
N PRO A 4 0.83 2.61 -6.64
CA PRO A 4 0.94 1.64 -7.72
C PRO A 4 -0.43 1.34 -8.36
N PRO A 5 -0.54 1.27 -9.70
CA PRO A 5 -1.78 0.89 -10.36
C PRO A 5 -2.04 -0.62 -10.22
N SER A 6 -3.28 -1.07 -10.45
CA SER A 6 -3.60 -2.52 -10.47
C SER A 6 -2.91 -3.25 -11.63
N TYR A 7 -2.87 -2.60 -12.80
CA TYR A 7 -2.22 -3.07 -14.02
C TYR A 7 -1.55 -1.89 -14.72
N GLY A 8 -0.39 -2.10 -15.33
CA GLY A 8 0.33 -1.05 -16.03
C GLY A 8 1.37 -1.58 -17.01
N ARG A 9 1.99 -0.66 -17.74
CA ARG A 9 3.15 -0.94 -18.58
C ARG A 9 4.29 0.02 -18.26
N GLY A 10 5.49 -0.53 -18.12
CA GLY A 10 6.72 0.25 -18.00
C GLY A 10 7.12 0.91 -19.32
N PRO A 11 8.10 1.84 -19.30
CA PRO A 11 8.55 2.56 -20.49
C PRO A 11 9.06 1.67 -21.63
N LYS A 12 9.52 0.44 -21.33
CA LYS A 12 10.00 -0.51 -22.32
C LYS A 12 8.99 -1.63 -22.60
N GLY A 13 7.75 -1.47 -22.14
CA GLY A 13 6.68 -2.44 -22.32
C GLY A 13 6.63 -3.54 -21.26
N GLU A 14 7.38 -3.40 -20.16
CA GLU A 14 7.30 -4.33 -19.02
C GLU A 14 5.88 -4.37 -18.48
N ILE A 15 5.33 -5.56 -18.27
CA ILE A 15 3.98 -5.69 -17.71
C ILE A 15 4.08 -5.55 -16.20
N TRP A 16 3.24 -4.67 -15.64
CA TRP A 16 3.00 -4.56 -14.21
C TRP A 16 1.63 -5.13 -13.87
N LYS A 17 1.60 -6.01 -12.88
CA LYS A 17 0.39 -6.49 -12.23
C LYS A 17 0.61 -6.44 -10.72
N MET A 18 -0.23 -5.68 -10.03
CA MET A 18 -0.08 -5.49 -8.59
C MET A 18 -0.02 -6.83 -7.83
N GLU A 19 -0.94 -7.76 -8.12
CA GLU A 19 -1.01 -9.07 -7.47
C GLU A 19 0.28 -9.90 -7.62
N GLU A 20 1.02 -9.73 -8.72
CA GLU A 20 2.25 -10.46 -8.99
C GLU A 20 3.49 -9.72 -8.47
N ASN A 21 3.46 -8.38 -8.43
CA ASN A 21 4.66 -7.56 -8.25
C ASN A 21 4.73 -6.80 -6.92
N ILE A 22 3.61 -6.66 -6.19
CA ILE A 22 3.52 -5.76 -5.02
C ILE A 22 4.50 -6.10 -3.90
N TRP A 23 4.70 -7.39 -3.62
CA TRP A 23 5.59 -7.83 -2.55
C TRP A 23 7.04 -7.41 -2.81
N ALA A 24 7.60 -7.83 -3.94
CA ALA A 24 8.96 -7.48 -4.34
C ALA A 24 9.14 -5.96 -4.44
N PHE A 25 8.10 -5.24 -4.88
CA PHE A 25 8.16 -3.79 -4.97
C PHE A 25 8.24 -3.12 -3.59
N ILE A 26 7.45 -3.55 -2.60
CA ILE A 26 7.53 -3.06 -1.22
C ILE A 26 8.93 -3.34 -0.62
N GLU A 27 9.50 -4.51 -0.86
CA GLU A 27 10.84 -4.86 -0.37
C GLU A 27 11.93 -3.96 -0.96
N LEU A 28 11.83 -3.60 -2.23
CA LEU A 28 12.76 -2.68 -2.89
C LEU A 28 12.62 -1.26 -2.35
N VAL A 29 11.39 -0.73 -2.25
CA VAL A 29 11.17 0.63 -1.73
C VAL A 29 11.61 0.74 -0.27
N THR A 30 11.44 -0.31 0.52
CA THR A 30 11.91 -0.35 1.91
C THR A 30 13.42 -0.13 2.04
N GLN A 31 14.22 -0.57 1.07
CA GLN A 31 15.67 -0.36 1.06
C GLN A 31 16.05 1.11 0.82
N LEU A 32 15.14 1.92 0.28
CA LEU A 32 15.35 3.34 0.02
C LEU A 32 14.96 4.23 1.22
N LEU A 33 14.35 3.67 2.27
CA LEU A 33 13.96 4.44 3.45
C LEU A 33 15.21 4.91 4.21
N SER A 34 15.23 6.21 4.55
CA SER A 34 16.24 6.75 5.46
C SER A 34 16.13 6.08 6.84
N LYS A 35 17.25 6.05 7.57
CA LYS A 35 17.30 5.55 8.96
C LYS A 35 16.32 6.30 9.88
N ASP A 36 16.03 7.55 9.57
CA ASP A 36 15.12 8.42 10.31
C ASP A 36 13.76 8.65 9.61
N ALA A 37 13.41 7.84 8.61
CA ALA A 37 12.16 7.96 7.87
C ALA A 37 10.94 8.06 8.79
N LEU A 38 10.09 9.06 8.58
CA LEU A 38 8.94 9.33 9.45
C LEU A 38 7.77 8.37 9.17
N PHE A 39 7.54 8.05 7.90
CA PHE A 39 6.44 7.19 7.49
C PHE A 39 6.65 6.60 6.09
N PHE A 40 5.86 5.57 5.80
CA PHE A 40 5.68 4.97 4.49
C PHE A 40 4.18 4.84 4.26
N LEU A 41 3.72 5.22 3.07
CA LEU A 41 2.31 5.16 2.70
C LEU A 41 2.20 4.47 1.35
N ILE A 42 1.37 3.45 1.29
CA ILE A 42 0.97 2.75 0.06
C ILE A 42 -0.54 2.84 -0.11
N ASN A 43 -0.94 3.07 -1.34
CA ASN A 43 -2.32 3.06 -1.73
C ASN A 43 -2.61 1.92 -2.72
N SER A 44 -3.85 1.45 -2.73
CA SER A 44 -4.32 0.37 -3.58
C SER A 44 -5.77 0.58 -3.96
N TYR A 45 -6.02 0.82 -5.25
CA TYR A 45 -7.37 0.94 -5.80
C TYR A 45 -7.90 -0.37 -6.38
N THR A 46 -7.21 -1.49 -6.16
CA THR A 46 -7.68 -2.81 -6.60
C THR A 46 -8.52 -3.46 -5.52
N THR A 47 -9.62 -4.10 -5.92
CA THR A 47 -10.45 -4.92 -5.02
C THR A 47 -9.72 -6.16 -4.52
N GLY A 48 -8.63 -6.57 -5.18
CA GLY A 48 -7.87 -7.78 -4.85
C GLY A 48 -6.95 -7.68 -3.64
N LEU A 49 -6.64 -6.47 -3.14
CA LEU A 49 -5.64 -6.28 -2.08
C LEU A 49 -6.27 -5.66 -0.84
N GLN A 50 -6.69 -6.53 0.09
CA GLN A 50 -7.35 -6.12 1.32
C GLN A 50 -6.38 -5.41 2.29
N PRO A 51 -6.89 -4.52 3.16
CA PRO A 51 -6.08 -3.84 4.18
C PRO A 51 -5.25 -4.80 5.04
N ALA A 52 -5.79 -5.98 5.37
CA ALA A 52 -5.08 -7.00 6.15
C ALA A 52 -3.82 -7.51 5.44
N VAL A 53 -3.86 -7.67 4.10
CA VAL A 53 -2.71 -8.11 3.30
C VAL A 53 -1.64 -7.02 3.28
N LEU A 54 -2.04 -5.75 3.09
CA LEU A 54 -1.13 -4.59 3.19
C LEU A 54 -0.47 -4.54 4.57
N SER A 55 -1.25 -4.68 5.64
CA SER A 55 -0.74 -4.70 7.01
C SER A 55 0.31 -5.79 7.20
N TYR A 56 0.02 -7.02 6.76
CA TYR A 56 0.95 -8.13 6.86
C TYR A 56 2.25 -7.86 6.09
N MET A 57 2.16 -7.45 4.82
CA MET A 57 3.34 -7.17 3.98
C MET A 57 4.22 -6.07 4.58
N MET A 58 3.62 -4.98 5.07
CA MET A 58 4.35 -3.86 5.65
C MET A 58 5.00 -4.21 6.99
N ASN A 59 4.33 -5.03 7.82
CA ASN A 59 4.94 -5.55 9.04
C ASN A 59 6.17 -6.42 8.72
N GLN A 60 6.08 -7.26 7.68
CA GLN A 60 7.20 -8.12 7.27
C GLN A 60 8.36 -7.32 6.67
N ALA A 61 8.08 -6.39 5.76
CA ALA A 61 9.13 -5.66 5.04
C ALA A 61 9.74 -4.52 5.88
N ILE A 62 8.90 -3.72 6.54
CA ILE A 62 9.29 -2.42 7.13
C ILE A 62 9.50 -2.55 8.64
N VAL A 63 8.49 -3.02 9.39
CA VAL A 63 8.53 -3.02 10.87
C VAL A 63 9.68 -3.87 11.41
N LYS A 64 9.96 -5.02 10.79
CA LYS A 64 11.12 -5.86 11.17
C LYS A 64 12.46 -5.12 11.12
N ARG A 65 12.59 -4.07 10.29
CA ARG A 65 13.83 -3.32 10.08
C ARG A 65 13.85 -1.99 10.83
N PHE A 66 12.71 -1.30 10.90
CA PHE A 66 12.63 0.07 11.39
C PHE A 66 11.80 0.21 12.68
N GLY A 67 11.19 -0.85 13.19
CA GLY A 67 10.24 -0.79 14.30
C GLY A 67 8.94 -0.07 13.90
N GLY A 68 8.32 0.63 14.85
CA GLY A 68 7.09 1.41 14.60
C GLY A 68 5.83 0.56 14.46
N HIS A 69 4.79 1.14 13.87
CA HIS A 69 3.46 0.53 13.74
C HIS A 69 2.88 0.71 12.35
N VAL A 70 2.04 -0.25 11.93
CA VAL A 70 1.30 -0.23 10.67
C VAL A 70 -0.19 -0.13 10.95
N ALA A 71 -0.82 0.90 10.41
CA ALA A 71 -2.27 0.99 10.28
C ALA A 71 -2.64 0.77 8.81
N ALA A 72 -3.64 -0.07 8.54
CA ALA A 72 -4.18 -0.27 7.21
C ALA A 72 -5.71 -0.33 7.29
N ASP A 73 -6.37 0.35 6.36
CA ASP A 73 -7.83 0.43 6.32
C ASP A 73 -8.34 0.62 4.90
N GLU A 74 -9.65 0.50 4.73
CA GLU A 74 -10.32 0.86 3.49
C GLU A 74 -10.32 2.39 3.31
N ILE A 75 -10.08 2.81 2.07
CA ILE A 75 -10.41 4.16 1.64
C ILE A 75 -11.85 4.14 1.19
N GLY A 76 -12.64 5.11 1.66
CA GLY A 76 -13.99 5.30 1.17
C GLY A 76 -14.42 6.75 1.10
N LEU A 77 -15.47 6.97 0.32
CA LEU A 77 -16.12 8.26 0.15
C LEU A 77 -17.47 8.27 0.88
N PRO A 78 -17.73 9.19 1.80
CA PRO A 78 -19.03 9.29 2.45
C PRO A 78 -20.09 9.69 1.41
N VAL A 79 -21.22 8.99 1.42
CA VAL A 79 -22.36 9.24 0.52
C VAL A 79 -23.49 9.88 1.31
N GLU A 80 -23.80 11.16 1.01
CA GLU A 80 -24.79 11.94 1.78
C GLU A 80 -26.19 11.31 1.79
N GLU A 81 -26.67 10.84 0.62
CA GLU A 81 -28.04 10.35 0.47
C GLU A 81 -28.29 9.05 1.27
N SER A 82 -27.31 8.14 1.30
CA SER A 82 -27.45 6.85 1.98
C SER A 82 -26.92 6.85 3.42
N GLY A 83 -26.06 7.82 3.77
CA GLY A 83 -25.30 7.81 5.02
C GLY A 83 -24.24 6.70 5.09
N LEU A 84 -24.02 5.97 4.00
CA LEU A 84 -23.03 4.89 3.90
C LEU A 84 -21.71 5.43 3.34
N VAL A 85 -20.65 4.62 3.46
CA VAL A 85 -19.35 4.88 2.84
C VAL A 85 -19.23 4.03 1.57
N LEU A 86 -18.94 4.67 0.43
CA LEU A 86 -18.60 3.99 -0.82
C LEU A 86 -17.14 3.52 -0.74
N PRO A 87 -16.86 2.20 -0.80
CA PRO A 87 -15.50 1.70 -0.82
C PRO A 87 -14.78 2.12 -2.11
N CYS A 88 -13.57 2.66 -1.98
CA CYS A 88 -12.77 3.16 -3.09
C CYS A 88 -11.37 2.54 -3.16
N GLY A 89 -10.98 1.72 -2.18
CA GLY A 89 -9.69 1.03 -2.18
C GLY A 89 -9.23 0.71 -0.77
N ALA A 90 -7.94 0.45 -0.62
CA ALA A 90 -7.27 0.22 0.65
C ALA A 90 -5.97 1.02 0.72
N SER A 91 -5.60 1.44 1.92
CA SER A 91 -4.30 2.06 2.18
C SER A 91 -3.61 1.44 3.38
N GLY A 92 -2.28 1.43 3.35
CA GLY A 92 -1.43 1.05 4.45
C GLY A 92 -0.45 2.17 4.77
N ARG A 93 -0.36 2.53 6.05
CA ARG A 93 0.59 3.50 6.59
C ARG A 93 1.45 2.85 7.65
N TRP A 94 2.75 2.86 7.45
CA TRP A 94 3.74 2.64 8.49
C TRP A 94 4.20 3.99 9.03
N GLN A 95 4.41 4.07 10.33
CA GLN A 95 5.04 5.22 10.99
C GLN A 95 5.91 4.75 12.15
N ARG A 96 7.00 5.47 12.40
CA ARG A 96 7.90 5.21 13.54
C ARG A 96 7.23 5.44 14.88
#